data_AF-X5ME00-F1
#
_entry.id   AF-X5ME00-F1
#
_cell.length_a   1.000
_cell.length_b   1.000
_cell.length_c   1.000
_cell.angle_alpha   90.00
_cell.angle_beta   90.00
_cell.angle_gamma   90.00
#
_symmetry.space_group_name_H-M   'P 1'
#
loop_
_entity.id
_entity.type
_entity.pdbx_description
1 polymer ?
#
loop_
_entity_poly.entity_id
_entity_poly.type
_entity_poly.pdbx_seq_one_letter_code
_entity_poly.pdbx_strand_id
1 'polypeptide(L)'
;MTAPLMPKATAVWLVDNTALTFDQIAAFCGLHPLEVKGIADGDVAMGIKGQDPVTAGQITRDEIKRGEEDTSYELKILESKHDLPEPKKGRKGPRYTPLSRRQERPDAIAWLVRYHPELTDGQIGKLVGTTKPTIQSIRDRSHWNMSNINPVDPVTLGLSTQIELDAAVQKAGRRLEREAKKAGKSVEDLGKLAPATQALADAAAGITPDGDGDFGQVLDPSGSDSQDAPDARDGNRPDVDSVFSSLGGSTVAPEEEDDTPPQG
;
A
#
# COMPACT_ATOMS: atom_id res chain seq x y z
N MET A 1 19.76 28.62 -23.62
CA MET A 1 19.64 28.07 -24.99
C MET A 1 18.86 26.78 -24.87
N THR A 2 17.66 26.75 -25.45
CA THR A 2 16.84 25.55 -25.52
C THR A 2 17.48 24.63 -26.54
N ALA A 3 17.82 23.40 -26.16
CA ALA A 3 18.35 22.37 -27.05
C ALA A 3 17.25 21.36 -27.40
N PRO A 4 17.30 20.71 -28.57
CA PRO A 4 16.35 19.67 -28.94
C PRO A 4 16.43 18.50 -27.95
N LEU A 5 15.32 17.76 -27.77
CA LEU A 5 15.21 16.69 -26.78
C LEU A 5 16.27 15.57 -26.95
N MET A 6 16.68 15.32 -28.20
CA MET A 6 17.65 14.27 -28.56
C MET A 6 18.75 14.84 -29.47
N PRO A 7 19.69 15.64 -28.94
CA PRO A 7 20.56 16.50 -29.74
C PRO A 7 21.47 15.74 -30.71
N LYS A 8 22.02 14.59 -30.32
CA LYS A 8 22.86 13.77 -31.20
C LYS A 8 22.06 13.11 -32.33
N ALA A 9 20.88 12.59 -32.04
CA ALA A 9 20.02 11.96 -33.05
C ALA A 9 19.44 13.01 -34.03
N THR A 10 19.12 14.19 -33.53
CA THR A 10 18.70 15.33 -34.35
C THR A 10 19.84 15.84 -35.22
N ALA A 11 21.08 15.91 -34.70
CA ALA A 11 22.25 16.29 -35.50
C ALA A 11 22.54 15.31 -36.63
N VAL A 12 22.48 13.99 -36.38
CA VAL A 12 22.61 12.95 -37.43
C VAL A 12 21.60 13.19 -38.55
N TRP A 13 20.33 13.42 -38.19
CA TRP A 13 19.29 13.65 -39.19
C TRP A 13 19.53 14.95 -39.98
N LEU A 14 19.89 16.05 -39.31
CA LEU A 14 20.14 17.34 -39.97
C LEU A 14 21.34 17.27 -40.93
N VAL A 15 22.43 16.62 -40.53
CA VAL A 15 23.62 16.44 -41.39
C VAL A 15 23.26 15.67 -42.68
N ASP A 16 22.41 14.64 -42.57
CA ASP A 16 22.08 13.78 -43.72
C ASP A 16 20.98 14.36 -44.63
N ASN A 17 20.09 15.22 -44.10
CA ASN A 17 18.85 15.62 -44.78
C ASN A 17 18.74 17.13 -45.09
N THR A 18 19.73 17.94 -44.72
CA THR A 18 19.72 19.39 -44.93
C THR A 18 21.06 19.90 -45.44
N ALA A 19 21.07 21.09 -46.06
CA ALA A 19 22.29 21.75 -46.52
C ALA A 19 22.85 22.76 -45.49
N LEU A 20 22.51 22.60 -44.22
CA LEU A 20 22.95 23.48 -43.13
C LEU A 20 24.44 23.30 -42.84
N THR A 21 25.08 24.37 -42.38
CA THR A 21 26.49 24.29 -41.98
C THR A 21 26.67 23.62 -40.62
N PHE A 22 27.85 23.05 -40.39
CA PHE A 22 28.15 22.36 -39.13
C PHE A 22 28.05 23.28 -37.91
N ASP A 23 28.36 24.57 -38.07
CA ASP A 23 28.24 25.57 -37.01
C ASP A 23 26.77 25.86 -36.68
N GLN A 24 25.89 25.92 -37.67
CA GLN A 24 24.44 26.09 -37.47
C GLN A 24 23.81 24.88 -36.77
N ILE A 25 24.19 23.66 -37.19
CA ILE A 25 23.72 22.41 -36.56
C ILE A 25 24.24 22.31 -35.13
N ALA A 26 25.50 22.69 -34.89
CA ALA A 26 26.12 22.74 -33.57
C ALA A 26 25.39 23.73 -32.64
N ALA A 27 25.12 24.94 -33.12
CA ALA A 27 24.37 25.96 -32.38
C ALA A 27 22.95 25.50 -32.04
N PHE A 28 22.25 24.87 -32.99
CA PHE A 28 20.89 24.37 -32.78
C PHE A 28 20.82 23.20 -31.80
N CYS A 29 21.71 22.21 -31.95
CA CYS A 29 21.74 21.02 -31.11
C CYS A 29 22.46 21.23 -29.76
N GLY A 30 23.13 22.37 -29.57
CA GLY A 30 23.98 22.63 -28.41
C GLY A 30 25.20 21.71 -28.33
N LEU A 31 25.73 21.29 -29.48
CA LEU A 31 26.91 20.43 -29.62
C LEU A 31 28.11 21.26 -30.09
N HIS A 32 29.33 20.72 -29.95
CA HIS A 32 30.50 21.38 -30.51
C HIS A 32 30.60 21.12 -32.03
N PRO A 33 31.04 22.06 -32.88
CA PRO A 33 31.18 21.83 -34.32
C PRO A 33 32.03 20.61 -34.69
N LEU A 34 33.04 20.29 -33.87
CA LEU A 34 33.85 19.06 -34.02
C LEU A 34 33.06 17.77 -33.81
N GLU A 35 32.07 17.77 -32.92
CA GLU A 35 31.19 16.62 -32.72
C GLU A 35 30.26 16.43 -33.91
N VAL A 36 29.73 17.53 -34.48
CA VAL A 36 28.91 17.49 -35.70
C VAL A 36 29.74 17.00 -36.89
N LYS A 37 30.99 17.44 -37.02
CA LYS A 37 31.91 16.92 -38.02
C LYS A 37 32.18 15.42 -37.82
N GLY A 38 32.44 14.99 -36.59
CA GLY A 38 32.60 13.57 -36.27
C GLY A 38 31.34 12.73 -36.48
N ILE A 39 30.15 13.34 -36.46
CA ILE A 39 28.89 12.71 -36.87
C ILE A 39 28.83 12.55 -38.39
N ALA A 40 29.19 13.60 -39.14
CA ALA A 40 29.25 13.58 -40.60
C ALA A 40 30.29 12.56 -41.13
N ASP A 41 31.42 12.43 -40.44
CA ASP A 41 32.47 11.46 -40.75
C ASP A 41 32.08 10.02 -40.30
N GLY A 42 31.02 9.87 -39.50
CA GLY A 42 30.50 8.58 -39.05
C GLY A 42 31.14 8.02 -37.78
N ASP A 43 32.06 8.72 -37.13
CA ASP A 43 32.83 8.23 -35.97
C ASP A 43 32.06 8.34 -34.63
N VAL A 44 31.30 9.42 -34.42
CA VAL A 44 30.78 9.78 -33.07
C VAL A 44 29.39 9.21 -32.78
N ALA A 45 28.62 8.87 -33.82
CA ALA A 45 27.21 8.46 -33.72
C ALA A 45 26.90 7.11 -34.36
N MET A 46 27.90 6.22 -34.45
CA MET A 46 27.69 4.85 -34.95
C MET A 46 26.54 4.16 -34.19
N GLY A 47 25.49 3.77 -34.91
CA GLY A 47 24.32 3.07 -34.37
C GLY A 47 23.20 3.96 -33.82
N ILE A 48 23.34 5.30 -33.85
CA ILE A 48 22.24 6.21 -33.49
C ILE A 48 21.36 6.42 -34.72
N LYS A 49 20.08 6.05 -34.62
CA LYS A 49 19.10 6.36 -35.67
C LYS A 49 18.75 7.84 -35.63
N GLY A 50 18.97 8.53 -36.76
CA GLY A 50 18.59 9.94 -36.93
C GLY A 50 17.11 10.16 -36.66
N GLN A 51 16.80 11.19 -35.89
CA GLN A 51 15.43 11.57 -35.54
C GLN A 51 15.08 12.90 -36.20
N ASP A 52 14.02 12.91 -37.00
CA ASP A 52 13.54 14.11 -37.69
C ASP A 52 12.99 15.14 -36.68
N PRO A 53 13.61 16.34 -36.56
CA PRO A 53 13.14 17.39 -35.66
C PRO A 53 11.85 18.06 -36.14
N VAL A 54 11.51 17.97 -37.44
CA VAL A 54 10.26 18.50 -38.00
C VAL A 54 9.09 17.62 -37.56
N THR A 55 9.22 16.29 -37.73
CA THR A 55 8.23 15.33 -37.24
C THR A 55 8.11 15.36 -35.71
N ALA A 56 9.21 15.63 -35.00
CA ALA A 56 9.20 15.83 -33.55
C ALA A 56 8.56 17.16 -33.10
N GLY A 57 8.19 18.05 -34.03
CA GLY A 57 7.60 19.35 -33.73
C GLY A 57 8.57 20.35 -33.08
N GLN A 58 9.88 20.12 -33.19
CA GLN A 58 10.93 20.96 -32.59
C GLN A 58 11.40 22.08 -33.51
N ILE A 59 11.26 21.92 -34.82
CA ILE A 59 11.60 22.94 -35.82
C ILE A 59 10.61 22.88 -36.98
N THR A 60 10.39 24.00 -37.66
CA THR A 60 9.55 24.03 -38.87
C THR A 60 10.40 23.83 -40.12
N ARG A 61 9.80 23.30 -41.19
CA ARG A 61 10.49 23.14 -42.48
C ARG A 61 10.90 24.49 -43.08
N ASP A 62 10.13 25.54 -42.83
CA ASP A 62 10.42 26.90 -43.28
C ASP A 62 11.65 27.47 -42.55
N GLU A 63 11.83 27.15 -41.27
CA GLU A 63 13.02 27.53 -40.51
C GLU A 63 14.29 26.90 -41.08
N ILE A 64 14.24 25.61 -41.44
CA ILE A 64 15.36 24.92 -42.07
C ILE A 64 15.72 25.58 -43.41
N LYS A 65 14.74 25.90 -44.25
CA LYS A 65 14.98 26.57 -45.54
C LYS A 65 15.67 27.94 -45.37
N ARG A 66 15.24 28.73 -44.37
CA ARG A 66 15.90 30.01 -44.05
C ARG A 66 17.36 29.82 -43.65
N GLY A 67 17.66 28.78 -42.86
CA GLY A 67 19.04 28.44 -42.51
C GLY A 67 19.88 27.90 -43.67
N GLU A 68 19.25 27.24 -44.65
CA GLU A 68 19.92 26.76 -45.87
C GLU A 68 20.27 27.92 -46.82
N GLU A 69 19.46 29.00 -46.84
CA GLU A 69 19.69 30.20 -47.64
C GLU A 69 20.73 31.14 -47.04
N ASP A 70 20.83 31.21 -45.70
CA ASP A 70 21.77 32.07 -44.97
C ASP A 70 22.61 31.26 -43.98
N THR A 71 23.91 31.14 -44.28
CA THR A 71 24.90 30.45 -43.46
C THR A 71 25.11 31.10 -42.08
N SER A 72 24.85 32.39 -41.92
CA SER A 72 24.99 33.10 -40.64
C SER A 72 23.73 33.03 -39.77
N TYR A 73 22.66 32.38 -40.25
CA TYR A 73 21.39 32.34 -39.55
C TYR A 73 21.39 31.28 -38.43
N GLU A 74 20.99 31.69 -37.23
CA GLU A 74 20.82 30.80 -36.08
C GLU A 74 19.38 30.24 -36.03
N LEU A 75 19.28 28.92 -36.16
CA LEU A 75 18.00 28.20 -36.13
C LEU A 75 17.36 28.28 -34.74
N LYS A 76 16.06 28.57 -34.70
CA LYS A 76 15.29 28.63 -33.44
C LYS A 76 14.41 27.41 -33.25
N ILE A 77 14.46 26.83 -32.05
CA ILE A 77 13.53 25.78 -31.63
C ILE A 77 12.12 26.36 -31.53
N LEU A 78 11.16 25.64 -32.10
CA LEU A 78 9.74 25.89 -31.91
C LEU A 78 9.35 25.45 -30.48
N GLU A 79 8.87 26.40 -29.67
CA GLU A 79 8.31 26.07 -28.36
C GLU A 79 7.05 25.22 -28.56
N SER A 80 7.07 23.99 -28.04
CA SER A 80 5.94 23.07 -28.09
C SER A 80 4.69 23.72 -27.48
N LYS A 81 3.66 23.91 -28.30
CA LYS A 81 2.36 24.49 -27.88
C LYS A 81 1.55 23.59 -26.95
N HIS A 82 2.00 22.36 -26.71
CA HIS A 82 1.31 21.38 -25.88
C HIS A 82 1.81 21.43 -24.44
N ASP A 83 1.06 22.15 -23.60
CA ASP A 83 1.15 22.04 -22.15
C ASP A 83 0.59 20.66 -21.75
N LEU A 84 1.49 19.68 -21.59
CA LEU A 84 1.10 18.34 -21.15
C LEU A 84 0.65 18.46 -19.69
N PRO A 85 -0.61 18.13 -19.35
CA PRO A 85 -1.08 18.21 -17.97
C PRO A 85 -0.21 17.32 -17.09
N GLU A 86 0.23 17.84 -15.94
CA GLU A 86 1.13 17.12 -15.04
C GLU A 86 0.60 15.69 -14.80
N PRO A 87 1.46 14.66 -14.94
CA PRO A 87 1.05 13.29 -14.70
C PRO A 87 0.53 13.19 -13.28
N LYS A 88 -0.78 12.93 -13.14
CA LYS A 88 -1.42 12.72 -11.84
C LYS A 88 -0.59 11.68 -11.10
N LYS A 89 0.12 12.10 -10.04
CA LYS A 89 0.91 11.23 -9.18
C LYS A 89 0.04 10.01 -8.86
N GLY A 90 0.42 8.84 -9.38
CA GLY A 90 -0.38 7.63 -9.27
C GLY A 90 -0.73 7.35 -7.81
N ARG A 91 -1.80 6.58 -7.58
CA ARG A 91 -2.15 6.10 -6.23
C ARG A 91 -0.90 5.45 -5.63
N LYS A 92 -0.30 6.09 -4.61
CA LYS A 92 0.88 5.58 -3.92
C LYS A 92 0.59 4.12 -3.52
N GLY A 93 1.43 3.19 -4.00
CA GLY A 93 1.32 1.79 -3.64
C GLY A 93 1.53 1.57 -2.14
N PRO A 94 1.23 0.37 -1.61
CA PRO A 94 1.48 0.05 -0.22
C PRO A 94 2.94 0.32 0.15
N ARG A 95 3.20 1.10 1.21
CA ARG A 95 4.56 1.35 1.67
C ARG A 95 5.14 0.08 2.25
N TYR A 96 6.33 -0.29 1.81
CA TYR A 96 7.10 -1.35 2.46
C TYR A 96 7.56 -0.87 3.83
N THR A 97 7.18 -1.59 4.90
CA THR A 97 7.73 -1.35 6.24
C THR A 97 8.93 -2.28 6.45
N PRO A 98 10.11 -1.73 6.81
CA PRO A 98 11.30 -2.53 7.06
C PRO A 98 11.09 -3.48 8.26
N LEU A 99 11.80 -4.61 8.28
CA LEU A 99 11.65 -5.66 9.29
C LEU A 99 11.78 -5.15 10.73
N SER A 100 12.72 -4.22 10.96
CA SER A 100 12.93 -3.57 12.27
C SER A 100 11.69 -2.88 12.82
N ARG A 101 10.84 -2.31 11.94
CA ARG A 101 9.63 -1.59 12.33
C ARG A 101 8.36 -2.46 12.26
N ARG A 102 8.49 -3.76 12.01
CA ARG A 102 7.32 -4.67 11.97
C ARG A 102 6.81 -5.03 13.36
N GLN A 103 7.70 -5.04 14.36
CA GLN A 103 7.34 -5.30 15.75
C GLN A 103 6.50 -4.17 16.36
N GLU A 104 6.64 -2.95 15.87
CA GLU A 104 5.87 -1.76 16.28
C GLU A 104 4.46 -1.70 15.66
N ARG A 105 4.13 -2.59 14.72
CA ARG A 105 2.84 -2.58 14.02
C ARG A 105 1.66 -2.93 14.94
N PRO A 106 1.73 -3.95 15.81
CA PRO A 106 0.65 -4.25 16.75
C PRO A 106 0.37 -3.10 17.71
N ASP A 107 1.40 -2.38 18.15
CA ASP A 107 1.31 -1.20 19.01
C ASP A 107 0.53 -0.05 18.34
N ALA A 108 0.87 0.22 17.08
CA ALA A 108 0.15 1.17 16.24
C ALA A 108 -1.32 0.80 16.01
N ILE A 109 -1.60 -0.49 15.77
CA ILE A 109 -2.97 -0.98 15.56
C ILE A 109 -3.77 -0.85 16.85
N ALA A 110 -3.19 -1.22 18.00
CA ALA A 110 -3.85 -1.10 19.30
C ALA A 110 -4.21 0.36 19.63
N TRP A 111 -3.35 1.31 19.27
CA TRP A 111 -3.65 2.74 19.40
C TRP A 111 -4.80 3.17 18.49
N LEU A 112 -4.77 2.81 17.20
CA LEU A 112 -5.83 3.16 16.25
C LEU A 112 -7.19 2.57 16.64
N VAL A 113 -7.24 1.32 17.09
CA VAL A 113 -8.48 0.67 17.54
C VAL A 113 -9.03 1.33 18.81
N ARG A 114 -8.16 1.80 19.70
CA ARG A 114 -8.54 2.43 20.97
C ARG A 114 -9.02 3.87 20.81
N TYR A 115 -8.29 4.68 20.06
CA TYR A 115 -8.55 6.13 19.97
C TYR A 115 -9.34 6.53 18.73
N HIS A 116 -9.35 5.69 17.69
CA HIS A 116 -10.05 5.96 16.42
C HIS A 116 -10.97 4.80 16.00
N PRO A 117 -12.01 4.47 16.79
CA PRO A 117 -12.95 3.40 16.45
C PRO A 117 -13.76 3.68 15.17
N GLU A 118 -13.78 4.92 14.69
CA GLU A 118 -14.38 5.33 13.42
C GLU A 118 -13.64 4.77 12.20
N LEU A 119 -12.38 4.36 12.34
CA LEU A 119 -11.59 3.81 11.24
C LEU A 119 -11.99 2.37 10.92
N THR A 120 -12.15 2.08 9.63
CA THR A 120 -12.34 0.70 9.16
C THR A 120 -11.03 -0.06 9.10
N ASP A 121 -11.09 -1.39 9.20
CA ASP A 121 -9.90 -2.25 9.06
C ASP A 121 -9.18 -2.04 7.72
N GLY A 122 -9.92 -1.70 6.66
CA GLY A 122 -9.35 -1.36 5.36
C GLY A 122 -8.61 -0.02 5.33
N GLN A 123 -8.95 0.92 6.21
CA GLN A 123 -8.21 2.17 6.41
C GLN A 123 -6.98 1.95 7.29
N ILE A 124 -7.13 1.21 8.40
CA ILE A 124 -6.03 0.83 9.30
C ILE A 124 -4.95 0.06 8.53
N GLY A 125 -5.34 -0.90 7.69
CA GLY A 125 -4.43 -1.66 6.84
C GLY A 125 -3.63 -0.79 5.85
N LYS A 126 -4.22 0.30 5.35
CA LYS A 126 -3.53 1.25 4.45
C LYS A 126 -2.57 2.19 5.19
N LEU A 127 -2.88 2.55 6.42
CA LEU A 127 -2.04 3.43 7.25
C LEU A 127 -0.80 2.68 7.77
N VAL A 128 -1.00 1.48 8.31
CA VAL A 128 0.07 0.71 8.99
C VAL A 128 0.77 -0.27 8.03
N GLY A 129 0.14 -0.64 6.92
CA GLY A 129 0.67 -1.64 5.98
C GLY A 129 0.55 -3.07 6.50
N THR A 130 -0.55 -3.37 7.21
CA THR A 130 -0.87 -4.68 7.80
C THR A 130 -2.06 -5.34 7.10
N THR A 131 -2.36 -6.59 7.46
CA THR A 131 -3.51 -7.35 6.93
C THR A 131 -4.69 -7.30 7.90
N LYS A 132 -5.91 -7.45 7.36
CA LYS A 132 -7.15 -7.51 8.14
C LYS A 132 -7.16 -8.57 9.27
N PRO A 133 -6.71 -9.83 9.06
CA PRO A 133 -6.71 -10.81 10.15
C PRO A 133 -5.84 -10.39 11.33
N THR A 134 -4.71 -9.71 11.09
CA THR A 134 -3.86 -9.18 12.17
C THR A 134 -4.57 -8.07 12.95
N ILE A 135 -5.35 -7.22 12.27
CA ILE A 135 -6.14 -6.17 12.93
C ILE A 135 -7.23 -6.80 13.81
N GLN A 136 -7.92 -7.81 13.30
CA GLN A 136 -8.93 -8.54 14.07
C GLN A 136 -8.31 -9.25 15.28
N SER A 137 -7.16 -9.93 15.13
CA SER A 137 -6.51 -10.58 16.28
C SER A 137 -6.14 -9.63 17.41
N ILE A 138 -5.84 -8.37 17.10
CA ILE A 138 -5.53 -7.36 18.12
C ILE A 138 -6.81 -6.81 18.75
N ARG A 139 -7.88 -6.64 17.97
CA ARG A 139 -9.20 -6.23 18.46
C ARG A 139 -9.79 -7.27 19.41
N ASP A 140 -9.68 -8.54 19.04
CA ASP A 140 -10.17 -9.69 19.81
C ASP A 140 -9.19 -10.11 20.92
N ARG A 141 -8.06 -9.40 21.05
CA ARG A 141 -6.98 -9.67 22.02
C ARG A 141 -6.39 -11.10 21.92
N SER A 142 -6.51 -11.73 20.75
CA SER A 142 -6.03 -13.08 20.44
C SER A 142 -4.66 -13.09 19.75
N HIS A 143 -4.00 -11.94 19.63
CA HIS A 143 -2.64 -11.89 19.11
C HIS A 143 -1.66 -12.57 20.08
N TRP A 144 -0.73 -13.37 19.55
CA TRP A 144 0.21 -14.16 20.35
C TRP A 144 1.04 -13.31 21.33
N ASN A 145 1.29 -12.04 21.01
CA ASN A 145 2.06 -11.11 21.85
C ASN A 145 1.19 -10.08 22.59
N MET A 146 -0.09 -10.35 22.83
CA MET A 146 -1.04 -9.35 23.36
C MET A 146 -0.58 -8.71 24.69
N SER A 147 0.09 -9.48 25.54
CA SER A 147 0.58 -9.02 26.85
C SER A 147 1.64 -7.92 26.77
N ASN A 148 2.37 -7.83 25.66
CA ASN A 148 3.48 -6.88 25.48
C ASN A 148 3.12 -5.70 24.55
N ILE A 149 1.88 -5.64 24.06
CA ILE A 149 1.44 -4.57 23.15
C ILE A 149 1.13 -3.30 23.95
N ASN A 150 1.77 -2.20 23.58
CA ASN A 150 1.51 -0.88 24.14
C ASN A 150 0.88 0.02 23.06
N PRO A 151 -0.28 0.66 23.32
CA PRO A 151 -0.88 1.56 22.34
C PRO A 151 0.00 2.81 22.10
N VAL A 152 0.70 2.86 20.95
CA VAL A 152 1.55 3.99 20.52
C VAL A 152 1.07 4.56 19.19
N ASP A 153 1.16 5.88 19.03
CA ASP A 153 0.68 6.58 17.82
C ASP A 153 1.48 6.16 16.56
N PRO A 154 0.82 5.71 15.47
CA PRO A 154 1.47 5.33 14.21
C PRO A 154 2.30 6.43 13.55
N VAL A 155 2.02 7.71 13.84
CA VAL A 155 2.81 8.85 13.35
C VAL A 155 4.16 8.92 14.07
N THR A 156 4.17 8.75 15.39
CA THR A 156 5.42 8.71 16.18
C THR A 156 6.31 7.54 15.80
N LEU A 157 5.72 6.42 15.41
CA LEU A 157 6.43 5.23 14.92
C LEU A 157 6.93 5.38 13.46
N GLY A 158 6.50 6.44 12.77
CA GLY A 158 6.84 6.72 11.37
C GLY A 158 6.17 5.77 10.38
N LEU A 159 5.05 5.12 10.76
CA LEU A 159 4.29 4.21 9.89
C LEU A 159 3.32 5.00 8.99
N SER A 160 2.70 6.04 9.53
CA SER A 160 1.85 6.99 8.80
C SER A 160 2.35 8.41 8.95
N THR A 161 2.01 9.28 7.99
CA THR A 161 2.21 10.73 8.15
C THR A 161 0.99 11.36 8.83
N GLN A 162 1.17 12.49 9.51
CA GLN A 162 0.06 13.23 10.13
C GLN A 162 -1.07 13.52 9.12
N ILE A 163 -0.69 13.98 7.93
CA ILE A 163 -1.62 14.30 6.84
C ILE A 163 -2.47 13.08 6.45
N GLU A 164 -1.88 11.89 6.44
CA GLU A 164 -2.61 10.66 6.08
C GLU A 164 -3.55 10.19 7.18
N LEU A 165 -3.13 10.31 8.45
CA LEU A 165 -3.99 9.99 9.59
C LEU A 165 -5.21 10.91 9.61
N ASP A 166 -4.99 12.22 9.51
CA ASP A 166 -6.07 13.23 9.49
C ASP A 166 -7.02 13.00 8.31
N ALA A 167 -6.48 12.73 7.11
CA ALA A 167 -7.29 12.43 5.94
C ALA A 167 -8.12 11.14 6.10
N ALA A 168 -7.57 10.12 6.76
CA ALA A 168 -8.26 8.87 7.02
C ALA A 168 -9.41 9.06 8.05
N VAL A 169 -9.16 9.80 9.13
CA VAL A 169 -10.13 10.14 10.17
C VAL A 169 -11.26 10.99 9.60
N GLN A 170 -10.95 12.07 8.87
CA GLN A 170 -11.96 12.89 8.22
C GLN A 170 -12.83 12.10 7.24
N LYS A 171 -12.22 11.17 6.48
CA LYS A 171 -12.94 10.30 5.56
C LYS A 171 -13.85 9.31 6.29
N ALA A 172 -13.39 8.77 7.43
CA ALA A 172 -14.19 7.92 8.28
C ALA A 172 -15.37 8.68 8.90
N GLY A 173 -15.13 9.87 9.46
CA GLY A 173 -16.18 10.73 10.00
C GLY A 173 -17.26 11.08 8.98
N ARG A 174 -16.88 11.50 7.76
CA ARG A 174 -17.84 11.77 6.66
C ARG A 174 -18.63 10.52 6.24
N ARG A 175 -18.03 9.33 6.32
CA ARG A 175 -18.73 8.07 6.03
C ARG A 175 -19.77 7.79 7.12
N LEU A 176 -19.38 7.89 8.39
CA LEU A 176 -20.25 7.63 9.53
C LEU A 176 -21.42 8.63 9.57
N GLU A 177 -21.17 9.91 9.28
CA GLU A 177 -22.22 10.94 9.16
C GLU A 177 -23.20 10.61 8.02
N ARG A 178 -22.69 10.13 6.88
CA ARG A 178 -23.55 9.69 5.75
C ARG A 178 -24.36 8.46 6.11
N GLU A 179 -23.79 7.51 6.84
CA GLU A 179 -24.48 6.31 7.32
C GLU A 179 -25.57 6.67 8.35
N ALA A 180 -25.28 7.59 9.29
CA ALA A 180 -26.25 8.10 10.25
C ALA A 180 -27.42 8.82 9.56
N LYS A 181 -27.14 9.68 8.56
CA LYS A 181 -28.17 10.36 7.75
C LYS A 181 -29.04 9.38 6.97
N LYS A 182 -28.46 8.28 6.46
CA LYS A 182 -29.21 7.22 5.77
C LYS A 182 -30.06 6.36 6.70
N ALA A 183 -29.60 6.16 7.93
CA ALA A 183 -30.29 5.37 8.95
C ALA A 183 -31.37 6.17 9.71
N GLY A 184 -31.56 7.46 9.41
CA GLY A 184 -32.58 8.31 10.06
C GLY A 184 -32.32 8.60 11.55
N LYS A 185 -31.14 8.26 12.07
CA LYS A 185 -30.73 8.56 13.46
C LYS A 185 -30.01 9.90 13.51
N SER A 186 -30.56 10.86 14.25
CA SER A 186 -29.91 12.13 14.56
C SER A 186 -28.70 11.91 15.47
N VAL A 187 -27.63 12.67 15.22
CA VAL A 187 -26.34 12.64 15.94
C VAL A 187 -26.47 12.90 17.46
N GLU A 188 -27.63 13.33 17.92
CA GLU A 188 -27.91 13.62 19.34
C GLU A 188 -27.99 12.41 20.27
N ASP A 189 -28.12 11.18 19.74
CA ASP A 189 -28.39 9.98 20.54
C ASP A 189 -27.14 9.17 20.93
N LEU A 190 -25.96 9.56 20.45
CA LEU A 190 -24.69 8.87 20.75
C LEU A 190 -23.81 9.61 21.77
N GLY A 191 -24.30 10.72 22.32
CA GLY A 191 -23.49 11.60 23.18
C GLY A 191 -24.25 12.38 24.26
N LYS A 192 -25.48 11.99 24.61
CA LYS A 192 -26.15 12.50 25.81
C LYS A 192 -26.01 11.47 26.92
N LEU A 193 -25.05 11.72 27.82
CA LEU A 193 -25.06 11.14 29.16
C LEU A 193 -26.47 11.35 29.74
N ALA A 194 -27.12 10.26 30.14
CA ALA A 194 -28.42 10.32 30.78
C ALA A 194 -28.37 11.34 31.95
N PRO A 195 -29.40 12.19 32.12
CA PRO A 195 -29.41 13.15 33.22
C PRO A 195 -29.34 12.37 34.55
N ALA A 196 -28.48 12.83 35.46
CA ALA A 196 -28.21 12.20 36.76
C ALA A 196 -29.48 11.93 37.61
N THR A 197 -30.60 12.58 37.28
CA THR A 197 -31.90 12.36 37.90
C THR A 197 -32.53 11.00 37.54
N GLN A 198 -32.24 10.44 36.36
CA GLN A 198 -32.76 9.14 35.96
C GLN A 198 -32.04 8.00 36.72
N ALA A 199 -30.71 8.10 36.87
CA ALA A 199 -29.90 7.13 37.61
C ALA A 199 -30.23 7.07 39.11
N LEU A 200 -30.64 8.19 39.71
CA LEU A 200 -31.12 8.24 41.09
C LEU A 200 -32.56 7.69 41.25
N ALA A 201 -33.39 7.82 40.21
CA ALA A 201 -34.75 7.26 40.23
C ALA A 201 -34.75 5.72 40.10
N ASP A 202 -33.89 5.17 39.24
CA ASP A 202 -33.77 3.72 39.07
C ASP A 202 -33.14 3.04 40.29
N ALA A 203 -32.21 3.73 40.98
CA ALA A 203 -31.65 3.26 42.26
C ALA A 203 -32.66 3.34 43.43
N ALA A 204 -33.61 4.29 43.38
CA ALA A 204 -34.65 4.44 44.40
C ALA A 204 -35.86 3.49 44.17
N ALA A 205 -36.05 2.99 42.95
CA ALA A 205 -37.18 2.12 42.59
C ALA A 205 -36.93 0.62 42.81
N GLY A 206 -35.71 0.20 43.21
CA GLY A 206 -35.45 -1.18 43.66
C GLY A 206 -35.77 -2.27 42.63
N ILE A 207 -35.64 -1.98 41.33
CA ILE A 207 -35.83 -2.97 40.27
C ILE A 207 -34.48 -3.64 40.00
N THR A 208 -34.28 -4.81 40.60
CA THR A 208 -33.25 -5.76 40.18
C THR A 208 -33.66 -6.35 38.83
N PRO A 209 -32.80 -6.38 37.79
CA PRO A 209 -33.06 -7.22 36.65
C PRO A 209 -32.97 -8.68 37.10
N ASP A 210 -34.11 -9.39 37.06
CA ASP A 210 -34.18 -10.83 37.26
C ASP A 210 -33.19 -11.55 36.33
N GLY A 211 -32.27 -12.28 36.94
CA GLY A 211 -31.23 -13.04 36.27
C GLY A 211 -30.60 -13.99 37.27
N ASP A 212 -31.22 -15.16 37.41
CA ASP A 212 -30.80 -16.28 38.24
C ASP A 212 -29.30 -16.58 38.08
N GLY A 213 -28.58 -16.61 39.19
CA GLY A 213 -27.14 -16.84 39.20
C GLY A 213 -26.58 -16.88 40.61
N ASP A 214 -26.96 -17.93 41.33
CA ASP A 214 -26.37 -18.43 42.58
C ASP A 214 -24.87 -18.10 42.71
N PHE A 215 -24.54 -17.16 43.61
CA PHE A 215 -23.18 -16.92 44.04
C PHE A 215 -23.15 -16.55 45.52
N GLY A 216 -22.77 -17.53 46.34
CA GLY A 216 -22.03 -17.29 47.57
C GLY A 216 -22.80 -17.46 48.88
N GLN A 217 -23.00 -18.71 49.31
CA GLN A 217 -23.07 -19.04 50.73
C GLN A 217 -21.66 -19.43 51.21
N VAL A 218 -21.17 -18.70 52.19
CA VAL A 218 -19.87 -18.87 52.84
C VAL A 218 -20.03 -19.67 54.15
N LEU A 219 -19.01 -20.47 54.50
CA LEU A 219 -18.65 -21.05 55.83
C LEU A 219 -19.39 -22.37 56.21
N ASP A 220 -18.76 -23.46 56.67
CA ASP A 220 -17.65 -23.62 57.64
C ASP A 220 -16.98 -25.03 57.51
N PRO A 221 -15.79 -25.30 58.11
CA PRO A 221 -14.90 -26.43 57.81
C PRO A 221 -15.00 -27.60 58.81
N SER A 222 -14.26 -28.67 58.50
CA SER A 222 -13.86 -29.82 59.34
C SER A 222 -14.58 -31.13 59.02
N GLY A 223 -13.79 -32.16 58.67
CA GLY A 223 -14.25 -33.55 58.59
C GLY A 223 -13.49 -34.39 57.56
N SER A 224 -12.40 -35.00 58.00
CA SER A 224 -11.69 -36.14 57.39
C SER A 224 -12.62 -37.27 56.92
N ASP A 225 -12.36 -37.92 55.79
CA ASP A 225 -11.73 -39.26 55.73
C ASP A 225 -11.56 -39.77 54.28
N SER A 226 -10.39 -40.35 54.04
CA SER A 226 -9.98 -41.48 53.17
C SER A 226 -10.76 -41.95 51.93
N GLN A 227 -9.94 -42.19 50.89
CA GLN A 227 -9.84 -43.40 50.03
C GLN A 227 -10.48 -43.48 48.63
N ASP A 228 -9.59 -43.95 47.74
CA ASP A 228 -9.71 -44.73 46.51
C ASP A 228 -10.09 -44.10 45.16
N ALA A 229 -9.12 -44.21 44.23
CA ALA A 229 -9.29 -44.17 42.78
C ALA A 229 -10.02 -45.45 42.30
N PRO A 230 -10.68 -45.45 41.13
CA PRO A 230 -9.92 -45.67 39.89
C PRO A 230 -10.38 -44.88 38.66
N ASP A 231 -9.44 -44.91 37.71
CA ASP A 231 -9.43 -44.50 36.31
C ASP A 231 -10.72 -44.73 35.49
N ALA A 232 -11.17 -43.69 34.78
CA ALA A 232 -12.04 -43.77 33.60
C ALA A 232 -12.02 -42.45 32.82
N ARG A 233 -11.00 -42.24 31.98
CA ARG A 233 -11.02 -41.23 30.91
C ARG A 233 -11.36 -41.91 29.59
N ASP A 234 -12.62 -41.81 29.20
CA ASP A 234 -13.14 -42.13 27.87
C ASP A 234 -14.10 -40.98 27.50
N GLY A 235 -14.13 -40.40 26.31
CA GLY A 235 -13.41 -40.59 25.08
C GLY A 235 -14.00 -39.58 24.09
N ASN A 236 -13.17 -38.76 23.45
CA ASN A 236 -13.49 -38.14 22.16
C ASN A 236 -12.23 -37.49 21.56
N ARG A 237 -11.36 -38.31 20.96
CA ARG A 237 -10.41 -37.84 19.96
C ARG A 237 -10.85 -38.42 18.61
N PRO A 238 -11.24 -37.60 17.63
CA PRO A 238 -11.59 -38.12 16.32
C PRO A 238 -10.36 -38.69 15.62
N ASP A 239 -10.53 -39.92 15.12
CA ASP A 239 -9.54 -40.71 14.40
C ASP A 239 -9.27 -40.14 12.99
N VAL A 240 -7.99 -40.00 12.66
CA VAL A 240 -7.48 -39.27 11.49
C VAL A 240 -7.74 -40.01 10.18
N ASP A 241 -7.87 -41.34 10.23
CA ASP A 241 -8.10 -42.18 9.05
C ASP A 241 -9.56 -42.13 8.53
N SER A 242 -10.50 -41.72 9.38
CA SER A 242 -11.91 -41.54 8.98
C SER A 242 -12.11 -40.27 8.12
N VAL A 243 -11.26 -39.25 8.29
CA VAL A 243 -11.37 -37.97 7.59
C VAL A 243 -10.93 -38.09 6.13
N PHE A 244 -9.90 -38.91 5.85
CA PHE A 244 -9.37 -39.09 4.50
C PHE A 244 -10.18 -40.07 3.64
N SER A 245 -10.97 -40.95 4.27
CA SER A 245 -11.82 -41.92 3.57
C SER A 245 -13.09 -41.30 2.95
N SER A 246 -13.46 -40.07 3.36
CA SER A 246 -14.66 -39.37 2.89
C SER A 246 -14.47 -38.58 1.58
N LEU A 247 -13.24 -38.43 1.07
CA LEU A 247 -12.99 -37.81 -0.24
C LEU A 247 -12.56 -38.89 -1.23
N GLY A 248 -13.54 -39.47 -1.93
CA GLY A 248 -13.29 -40.46 -2.97
C GLY A 248 -12.36 -39.94 -4.07
N GLY A 249 -11.34 -40.75 -4.40
CA GLY A 249 -10.42 -40.48 -5.50
C GLY A 249 -9.36 -41.58 -5.68
N SER A 250 -9.68 -42.56 -6.52
CA SER A 250 -8.79 -43.46 -7.29
C SER A 250 -7.51 -44.03 -6.65
N THR A 251 -7.53 -45.34 -6.40
CA THR A 251 -6.35 -46.19 -6.18
C THR A 251 -5.37 -46.12 -7.35
N VAL A 252 -4.11 -45.80 -7.07
CA VAL A 252 -2.94 -46.16 -7.91
C VAL A 252 -1.98 -46.94 -7.02
N ALA A 253 -1.66 -48.17 -7.44
CA ALA A 253 -0.76 -49.08 -6.75
C ALA A 253 0.70 -48.59 -6.80
N PRO A 254 1.57 -48.93 -5.84
CA PRO A 254 2.98 -48.56 -5.88
C PRO A 254 3.75 -49.54 -6.77
N GLU A 255 4.44 -49.03 -7.79
CA GLU A 255 5.54 -49.75 -8.45
C GLU A 255 6.84 -49.44 -7.70
N GLU A 256 7.56 -50.51 -7.32
CA GLU A 256 8.91 -50.44 -6.75
C GLU A 256 9.92 -50.13 -7.88
N GLU A 257 10.63 -49.01 -7.80
CA GLU A 257 11.84 -48.76 -8.59
C GLU A 257 13.08 -48.88 -7.68
N ASP A 258 13.84 -49.96 -7.88
CA ASP A 258 15.19 -50.16 -7.36
C ASP A 258 16.18 -49.21 -8.06
N ASP A 259 16.69 -48.22 -7.31
CA ASP A 259 17.75 -47.31 -7.74
C ASP A 259 19.12 -47.95 -7.45
N THR A 260 19.75 -48.53 -8.47
CA THR A 260 21.16 -48.97 -8.43
C THR A 260 22.03 -47.97 -9.19
N PRO A 261 23.11 -47.42 -8.60
CA PRO A 261 23.93 -46.41 -9.26
C PRO A 261 24.96 -47.06 -10.21
N PRO A 262 25.23 -46.50 -11.40
CA PRO A 262 26.28 -47.02 -12.26
C PRO A 262 27.67 -46.55 -11.79
N GLN A 263 28.57 -47.50 -11.59
CA GLN A 263 30.01 -47.29 -11.71
C GLN A 263 30.43 -47.35 -13.18
N GLY A 264 31.36 -46.48 -13.57
CA GLY A 264 32.02 -46.49 -14.89
C GLY A 264 32.49 -45.11 -15.29
#